data_AF-A0A821P173-F1
#
_entry.id   AF-A0A821P173-F1
#
_cell.length_a   1.000
_cell.length_b   1.000
_cell.length_c   1.000
_cell.angle_alpha   90.00
_cell.angle_beta   90.00
_cell.angle_gamma   90.00
#
_symmetry.space_group_name_H-M   'P 1'
#
loop_
_entity.id
_entity.type
_entity.pdbx_description
1 polymer ?
#
loop_
_entity_poly.entity_id
_entity_poly.type
_entity_poly.pdbx_seq_one_letter_code
_entity_poly.pdbx_strand_id
1 'polypeptide(L)'
;MTSKRICVYCASSDICDKKFLDAGRQLGEALARMKITVVYGGAQKGVMGALADGALQTQGKVIGWIPTFMTSEVLHPDLKFIK
;
A
#
# COMPACT_ATOMS: atom_id res chain seq x y z
N MET A 1 22.87 -8.94 -2.57
CA MET A 1 21.50 -9.27 -3.03
C MET A 1 20.73 -7.97 -3.22
N THR A 2 20.16 -7.74 -4.40
CA THR A 2 19.42 -6.52 -4.75
C THR A 2 18.01 -6.56 -4.13
N SER A 3 17.68 -5.60 -3.28
CA SER A 3 16.31 -5.45 -2.75
C SER A 3 15.42 -4.84 -3.83
N LYS A 4 14.45 -5.60 -4.33
CA LYS A 4 13.48 -5.12 -5.33
C LYS A 4 12.38 -4.31 -4.66
N ARG A 5 12.00 -3.21 -5.30
CA ARG A 5 10.92 -2.31 -4.87
C ARG A 5 9.98 -2.07 -6.05
N ILE A 6 8.68 -2.07 -5.81
CA ILE A 6 7.66 -1.76 -6.82
C ILE A 6 6.79 -0.62 -6.30
N CYS A 7 6.68 0.44 -7.11
CA CYS A 7 5.73 1.51 -6.88
C CYS A 7 4.36 1.11 -7.45
N VAL A 8 3.30 1.20 -6.64
CA VAL A 8 1.94 0.85 -7.06
C VAL A 8 1.05 2.08 -7.01
N TYR A 9 0.45 2.41 -8.15
CA TYR A 9 -0.59 3.43 -8.24
C TYR A 9 -1.97 2.78 -8.13
N CYS A 10 -2.74 3.23 -7.15
CA CYS A 10 -4.11 2.75 -6.91
C CYS A 10 -4.92 3.83 -6.17
N ALA A 11 -6.25 3.69 -6.15
CA ALA A 11 -7.13 4.70 -5.57
C ALA A 11 -7.08 4.72 -4.03
N SER A 12 -7.07 5.92 -3.44
CA SER A 12 -7.24 6.15 -1.99
C SER A 12 -8.71 6.22 -1.55
N SER A 13 -9.66 6.14 -2.49
CA SER A 13 -11.10 6.21 -2.24
C SER A 13 -11.70 4.83 -1.96
N ASP A 14 -12.63 4.77 -1.00
CA ASP A 14 -13.46 3.60 -0.72
C ASP A 14 -14.60 3.42 -1.75
N ILE A 15 -14.80 4.39 -2.64
CA ILE A 15 -15.84 4.36 -3.67
C ILE A 15 -15.30 3.56 -4.88
N CYS A 16 -15.33 2.23 -4.77
CA CYS A 16 -15.05 1.31 -5.86
C CYS A 16 -15.72 -0.05 -5.63
N ASP A 17 -15.87 -0.85 -6.70
CA ASP A 17 -16.33 -2.23 -6.56
C ASP A 17 -15.39 -3.03 -5.66
N LYS A 18 -15.94 -3.88 -4.79
CA LYS A 18 -15.18 -4.77 -3.88
C LYS A 18 -14.07 -5.56 -4.59
N LYS A 19 -14.26 -5.94 -5.86
CA LYS A 19 -13.27 -6.66 -6.67
C LYS A 19 -11.92 -5.92 -6.76
N PHE A 20 -11.91 -4.59 -6.71
CA PHE A 20 -10.68 -3.80 -6.76
C PHE A 20 -9.94 -3.81 -5.41
N LEU A 21 -10.69 -3.81 -4.30
CA LEU A 21 -10.12 -3.98 -2.96
C LEU A 21 -9.51 -5.38 -2.81
N ASP A 22 -10.22 -6.41 -3.26
CA ASP A 22 -9.74 -7.79 -3.22
C ASP A 22 -8.47 -7.95 -4.09
N ALA A 23 -8.45 -7.37 -5.28
CA ALA A 23 -7.27 -7.37 -6.16
C ALA A 23 -6.08 -6.62 -5.53
N GLY A 24 -6.33 -5.48 -4.89
CA GLY A 24 -5.29 -4.73 -4.16
C GLY A 24 -4.66 -5.57 -3.05
N ARG A 25 -5.48 -6.21 -2.23
CA ARG A 25 -5.00 -7.12 -1.17
C ARG A 25 -4.20 -8.29 -1.73
N GLN A 26 -4.70 -8.97 -2.75
CA GLN A 26 -3.99 -10.10 -3.38
C GLN A 26 -2.64 -9.69 -3.96
N LEU A 27 -2.57 -8.50 -4.59
CA LEU A 27 -1.31 -7.96 -5.10
C LEU A 27 -0.31 -7.71 -3.97
N GLY A 28 -0.75 -7.08 -2.88
CA GLY A 28 0.10 -6.78 -1.72
C GLY A 28 0.72 -8.05 -1.12
N GLU A 29 -0.11 -9.07 -0.91
CA GLU A 29 0.36 -10.37 -0.44
C GLU A 29 1.35 -11.04 -1.40
N ALA A 30 1.08 -11.01 -2.71
CA ALA A 30 1.96 -11.60 -3.71
C ALA A 30 3.35 -10.94 -3.72
N LEU A 31 3.39 -9.61 -3.66
CA LEU A 31 4.64 -8.84 -3.59
C LEU A 31 5.42 -9.16 -2.30
N ALA A 32 4.73 -9.27 -1.17
CA ALA A 32 5.32 -9.65 0.11
C ALA A 32 5.93 -11.07 0.06
N ARG A 33 5.21 -12.06 -0.48
CA ARG A 33 5.71 -13.44 -0.67
C ARG A 33 6.97 -13.48 -1.53
N MET A 34 7.07 -12.61 -2.53
CA MET A 34 8.26 -12.45 -3.39
C MET A 34 9.40 -11.65 -2.73
N LYS A 35 9.25 -11.22 -1.47
CA LYS A 35 10.20 -10.35 -0.75
C LYS A 35 10.45 -9.01 -1.47
N ILE A 36 9.45 -8.52 -2.21
CA ILE A 36 9.47 -7.22 -2.87
C ILE A 36 8.90 -6.18 -1.90
N THR A 37 9.58 -5.04 -1.77
CA THR A 37 9.05 -3.91 -0.99
C THR A 37 8.00 -3.16 -1.79
N VAL A 38 6.83 -2.94 -1.22
CA VAL A 38 5.76 -2.13 -1.81
C VAL A 38 6.02 -0.67 -1.49
N VAL A 39 5.97 0.19 -2.49
CA VAL A 39 5.99 1.65 -2.35
C VAL A 39 4.69 2.20 -2.91
N TYR A 40 3.99 3.08 -2.19
CA TYR A 40 2.73 3.65 -2.66
C TYR A 40 2.40 4.97 -1.97
N GLY A 41 1.25 5.55 -2.33
CA GLY A 41 0.74 6.83 -1.83
C GLY A 41 0.29 6.88 -0.37
N GLY A 42 0.61 5.92 0.49
CA GLY A 42 0.51 6.01 1.95
C GLY A 42 -0.88 6.11 2.61
N ALA A 43 -1.97 6.20 1.84
CA ALA A 43 -3.31 6.31 2.39
C ALA A 43 -3.78 5.01 3.05
N GLN A 44 -4.61 5.12 4.10
CA GLN A 44 -5.21 3.99 4.83
C GLN A 44 -6.44 3.41 4.13
N LYS A 45 -7.09 4.18 3.25
CA LYS A 45 -8.40 3.84 2.68
C LYS A 45 -8.30 3.30 1.25
N GLY A 46 -9.40 2.75 0.76
CA GLY A 46 -9.54 2.26 -0.61
C GLY A 46 -8.61 1.10 -0.96
N VAL A 47 -8.25 1.04 -2.23
CA VAL A 47 -7.34 0.02 -2.77
C VAL A 47 -5.94 0.18 -2.18
N MET A 48 -5.53 1.41 -1.89
CA MET A 48 -4.31 1.77 -1.19
C MET A 48 -4.18 1.08 0.18
N GLY A 49 -5.23 1.17 1.01
CA GLY A 49 -5.30 0.47 2.29
C GLY A 49 -5.25 -1.05 2.13
N ALA A 50 -6.08 -1.60 1.23
CA ALA A 50 -6.14 -3.04 0.99
C ALA A 50 -4.79 -3.62 0.51
N LEU A 51 -4.06 -2.89 -0.34
CA LEU A 51 -2.71 -3.23 -0.79
C LEU A 51 -1.71 -3.30 0.36
N ALA A 52 -1.70 -2.26 1.21
CA ALA A 52 -0.82 -2.18 2.36
C ALA A 52 -1.12 -3.31 3.36
N ASP A 53 -2.40 -3.52 3.68
CA ASP A 53 -2.85 -4.60 4.56
C ASP A 53 -2.38 -5.98 4.08
N GLY A 54 -2.60 -6.31 2.80
CA GLY A 54 -2.22 -7.62 2.25
C GLY A 54 -0.71 -7.87 2.34
N ALA A 55 0.08 -6.84 2.08
CA ALA A 55 1.53 -6.92 2.21
C ALA A 55 1.97 -7.08 3.68
N LEU A 56 1.41 -6.27 4.59
CA LEU A 56 1.76 -6.29 6.02
C LEU A 56 1.35 -7.61 6.70
N GLN A 57 0.15 -8.13 6.40
CA GLN A 57 -0.32 -9.42 6.93
C GLN A 57 0.60 -10.59 6.53
N THR A 58 1.29 -10.46 5.40
CA THR A 58 2.28 -11.43 4.92
C THR A 58 3.72 -11.10 5.38
N GLN A 59 3.87 -10.24 6.39
CA GLN A 59 5.16 -9.77 6.91
C GLN A 59 6.06 -9.11 5.84
N GLY A 60 5.43 -8.53 4.82
CA GLY A 60 6.08 -7.76 3.77
C GLY A 60 6.56 -6.40 4.24
N LYS A 61 7.37 -5.75 3.42
CA LYS A 61 7.82 -4.37 3.65
C LYS A 61 6.98 -3.41 2.81
N VAL A 62 6.43 -2.40 3.45
CA VAL A 62 5.61 -1.36 2.80
C VAL A 62 6.16 0.00 3.18
N ILE A 63 6.24 0.89 2.19
CA ILE A 63 6.69 2.26 2.34
C ILE A 63 5.60 3.18 1.80
N GLY A 64 5.11 4.07 2.67
CA GLY A 64 4.16 5.11 2.30
C GLY A 64 4.89 6.41 1.96
N TRP A 65 4.44 7.11 0.93
CA TRP A 65 4.85 8.48 0.63
C TRP A 65 3.60 9.35 0.41
N ILE A 66 3.42 10.34 1.28
CA ILE A 66 2.35 11.35 1.18
C ILE A 66 2.99 12.73 1.32
N PRO A 67 2.78 13.64 0.37
CA PRO A 67 3.20 15.02 0.51
C PRO A 67 2.55 15.72 1.70
N THR A 68 3.31 16.57 2.39
CA THR A 68 2.84 17.30 3.58
C THR A 68 1.67 18.24 3.33
N PHE A 69 1.41 18.63 2.08
CA PHE A 69 0.27 19.47 1.72
C PHE A 69 -1.05 18.69 1.56
N MET A 70 -1.03 17.35 1.50
CA MET A 70 -2.24 16.51 1.46
C MET A 70 -2.75 16.25 2.89
N THR A 71 -3.33 17.28 3.50
CA THR A 71 -3.80 17.25 4.91
C THR A 71 -5.11 16.48 5.13
N SER A 72 -5.86 16.19 4.06
CA SER A 72 -7.14 15.46 4.13
C SER A 72 -7.00 13.94 4.10
N GLU A 73 -5.82 13.42 3.77
CA GLU A 73 -5.59 11.97 3.65
C GLU A 73 -5.31 11.34 5.02
N VAL A 74 -5.96 10.20 5.30
CA VAL A 74 -5.70 9.42 6.51
C VAL A 74 -4.53 8.49 6.24
N LEU A 75 -3.44 8.67 6.99
CA LEU A 75 -2.22 7.87 6.86
C LEU A 75 -2.44 6.44 7.36
N HIS A 76 -1.89 5.45 6.66
CA HIS A 76 -1.92 4.07 7.14
C HIS A 76 -1.05 3.93 8.41
N PRO A 77 -1.61 3.43 9.54
CA PRO A 77 -0.98 3.55 10.85
C PRO A 77 0.32 2.74 11.00
N ASP A 78 0.41 1.58 10.37
CA ASP A 78 1.52 0.64 10.56
C ASP A 78 2.70 0.85 9.59
N LEU A 79 2.77 2.00 8.92
CA LEU A 79 3.75 2.24 7.86
C LEU A 79 4.92 3.11 8.26
N LYS A 80 6.06 2.82 7.62
CA LYS A 80 7.19 3.74 7.57
C LYS A 80 6.96 4.73 6.43
N PHE A 81 6.90 6.00 6.81
CA PHE A 81 6.82 7.10 5.86
C PHE A 81 8.21 7.66 5.59
N ILE A 82 8.51 7.87 4.32
CA ILE A 82 9.64 8.70 3.88
C ILE A 82 9.08 10.09 3.57
N LYS A 83 9.78 11.11 4.05
CA LYS A 83 9.47 12.52 3.76
C LYS A 83 10.08 12.91 2.42
#